data_AF-A0A2N6APV8-F1
#
_entry.id   AF-A0A2N6APV8-F1
#
_cell.length_a   1.000
_cell.length_b   1.000
_cell.length_c   1.000
_cell.angle_alpha   90.00
_cell.angle_beta   90.00
_cell.angle_gamma   90.00
#
_symmetry.space_group_name_H-M   'P 1'
#
loop_
_entity.id
_entity.type
_entity.pdbx_description
1 polymer ?
#
loop_
_entity_poly.entity_id
_entity_poly.type
_entity_poly.pdbx_seq_one_letter_code
_entity_poly.pdbx_strand_id
1 'polypeptide(L)'
;MHTEFIIKIIDKQYAANMERNLFYEAEKGYSNLAPAEETLEFILDNRYELGEFLKEIIEADNCESLSDYMADRTCEIFIGINQFLDFNNSEKSGLKEIYVELIKDIYMLCGKVSVAVGDIHGVFKKHTLRMIVYLQKTNGVEIFEKYRKEKKFQEVVCRNYSDAFQTTLLGLSLENMIEPVLDIGCGKNAELLDFLRRAGIRAEGIDRVKGKKGNYFASNWFDVELVPNFWGTIISHMAFSNHFWHHHLRSDGEMLSYSLKYHEILKALKPGGLFIYAPGLPFIEKDLNNKYFSIKRKPIEGISDPDGRFYVSIIKRL
;
A
#
# COMPACT_ATOMS: atom_id res chain seq x y z
N MET A 1 22.99 14.00 19.75
CA MET A 1 22.18 13.90 18.52
C MET A 1 20.71 13.67 18.87
N HIS A 2 19.76 14.20 18.09
CA HIS A 2 18.31 14.02 18.32
C HIS A 2 17.63 13.30 17.16
N THR A 3 16.59 12.51 17.46
CA THR A 3 15.81 11.73 16.47
C THR A 3 15.30 12.58 15.31
N GLU A 4 14.81 13.80 15.58
CA GLU A 4 14.32 14.71 14.53
C GLU A 4 15.39 15.10 13.51
N PHE A 5 16.64 15.24 13.95
CA PHE A 5 17.74 15.55 13.06
C PHE A 5 18.09 14.35 12.17
N ILE A 6 18.11 13.14 12.74
CA ILE A 6 18.30 11.90 11.98
C ILE A 6 17.20 11.69 10.94
N ILE A 7 15.94 11.96 11.30
CA ILE A 7 14.82 11.90 10.36
C ILE A 7 15.05 12.82 9.15
N LYS A 8 15.58 14.04 9.35
CA LYS A 8 15.90 14.94 8.21
C LYS A 8 16.97 14.36 7.29
N ILE A 9 17.96 13.65 7.82
CA ILE A 9 18.98 12.97 6.99
C ILE A 9 18.35 11.80 6.23
N ILE A 10 17.49 11.02 6.89
CA ILE A 10 16.72 9.93 6.25
C ILE A 10 15.84 10.47 5.12
N ASP A 11 15.13 11.59 5.32
CA ASP A 11 14.31 12.22 4.29
C ASP A 11 15.13 12.63 3.06
N LYS A 12 16.33 13.20 3.26
CA LYS A 12 17.26 13.51 2.17
C LYS A 12 17.71 12.25 1.44
N GLN A 13 17.97 11.17 2.16
CA GLN A 13 18.31 9.87 1.57
C GLN A 13 17.20 9.35 0.65
N TYR A 14 15.94 9.44 1.07
CA TYR A 14 14.79 9.09 0.23
C TYR A 14 14.68 10.02 -0.99
N ALA A 15 14.80 11.34 -0.79
CA ALA A 15 14.71 12.32 -1.88
C ALA A 15 15.76 12.06 -2.98
N ALA A 16 17.01 11.81 -2.59
CA ALA A 16 18.12 11.51 -3.51
C ALA A 16 17.94 10.22 -4.33
N ASN A 17 17.06 9.32 -3.86
CA ASN A 17 16.80 8.02 -4.47
C ASN A 17 15.40 7.91 -5.10
N MET A 18 14.58 8.95 -5.06
CA MET A 18 13.17 8.90 -5.45
C MET A 18 12.94 8.47 -6.91
N GLU A 19 13.85 8.83 -7.82
CA GLU A 19 13.76 8.44 -9.24
C GLU A 19 14.47 7.11 -9.56
N ARG A 20 15.14 6.50 -8.59
CA ARG A 20 15.99 5.34 -8.83
C ARG A 20 15.17 4.07 -8.69
N ASN A 21 15.23 3.24 -9.72
CA ASN A 21 14.56 1.96 -9.71
C ASN A 21 15.37 0.93 -8.90
N LEU A 22 14.79 0.45 -7.80
CA LEU A 22 15.37 -0.58 -6.92
C LEU A 22 15.69 -1.89 -7.67
N PHE A 23 14.85 -2.28 -8.62
CA PHE A 23 14.93 -3.57 -9.33
C PHE A 23 15.71 -3.48 -10.64
N TYR A 24 16.30 -2.33 -10.97
CA TYR A 24 17.07 -2.18 -12.18
C TYR A 24 18.34 -3.04 -12.15
N GLU A 25 18.46 -3.95 -13.10
CA GLU A 25 19.64 -4.79 -13.28
C GLU A 25 20.64 -4.08 -14.20
N ALA A 26 21.55 -3.30 -13.61
CA ALA A 26 22.73 -2.84 -14.36
C ALA A 26 23.61 -4.06 -14.69
N GLU A 27 24.37 -4.00 -15.80
CA GLU A 27 25.22 -5.09 -16.32
C GLU A 27 26.27 -5.67 -15.33
N LYS A 28 26.37 -5.22 -14.08
CA LYS A 28 27.37 -5.67 -13.09
C LYS A 28 26.91 -5.63 -11.63
N GLY A 29 25.70 -6.10 -11.30
CA GLY A 29 25.32 -6.38 -9.89
C GLY A 29 25.47 -5.19 -8.91
N TYR A 30 25.39 -3.96 -9.43
CA TYR A 30 25.37 -2.73 -8.66
C TYR A 30 23.93 -2.43 -8.26
N SER A 31 23.71 -2.11 -6.98
CA SER A 31 22.46 -1.51 -6.55
C SER A 31 22.33 -0.15 -7.23
N ASN A 32 21.16 0.15 -7.80
CA ASN A 32 20.86 1.47 -8.31
C ASN A 32 20.68 2.49 -7.15
N LEU A 33 20.31 2.00 -5.96
CA LEU A 33 20.26 2.81 -4.74
C LEU A 33 21.67 3.02 -4.18
N ALA A 34 21.97 4.26 -3.81
CA ALA A 34 23.24 4.63 -3.19
C ALA A 34 23.00 5.56 -2.00
N PRO A 35 23.91 5.61 -1.02
CA PRO A 35 23.87 6.66 -0.02
C PRO A 35 23.93 8.03 -0.72
N ALA A 36 23.09 8.96 -0.29
CA ALA A 36 23.13 10.35 -0.71
C ALA A 36 24.45 10.99 -0.26
N GLU A 37 24.90 12.03 -0.96
CA GLU A 37 26.13 12.75 -0.62
C GLU A 37 26.05 13.29 0.82
N GLU A 38 24.91 13.88 1.19
CA GLU A 38 24.70 14.39 2.53
C GLU A 38 24.66 13.29 3.60
N THR A 39 24.18 12.09 3.25
CA THR A 39 24.21 10.93 4.14
C THR A 39 25.63 10.42 4.33
N LEU A 40 26.44 10.40 3.26
CA LEU A 40 27.84 10.01 3.29
C LEU A 40 28.66 10.96 4.17
N GLU A 41 28.58 12.26 3.90
CA GLU A 41 29.25 13.31 4.68
C GLU A 41 28.85 13.24 6.14
N PHE A 42 27.54 13.15 6.40
CA PHE A 42 27.03 13.07 7.77
C PHE A 42 27.62 11.88 8.55
N ILE A 43 27.60 10.67 7.96
CA ILE A 43 28.14 9.47 8.62
C ILE A 43 29.65 9.59 8.86
N LEU A 44 30.40 10.17 7.92
CA LEU A 44 31.86 10.32 8.05
C LEU A 44 32.21 11.36 9.12
N ASP A 45 31.57 12.52 9.09
CA ASP A 45 31.88 13.65 9.96
C ASP A 45 31.39 13.45 11.40
N ASN A 46 30.30 12.69 11.58
CA ASN A 46 29.63 12.54 12.87
C ASN A 46 29.67 11.10 13.40
N ARG A 47 30.58 10.26 12.88
CA ARG A 47 30.61 8.82 13.15
C ARG A 47 30.50 8.45 14.63
N TYR A 48 31.27 9.10 15.49
CA TYR A 48 31.30 8.78 16.91
C TYR A 48 30.01 9.20 17.62
N GLU A 49 29.51 10.40 17.36
CA GLU A 49 28.24 10.87 17.94
C GLU A 49 27.06 10.03 17.43
N LEU A 50 27.07 9.67 16.15
CA LEU A 50 26.09 8.76 15.56
C LEU A 50 26.18 7.38 16.22
N GLY A 51 27.39 6.85 16.44
CA GLY A 51 27.61 5.57 17.12
C GLY A 51 27.00 5.53 18.52
N GLU A 52 27.25 6.55 19.34
CA GLU A 52 26.66 6.65 20.68
C GLU A 52 25.12 6.78 20.62
N PHE A 53 24.60 7.62 19.73
CA PHE A 53 23.15 7.73 19.53
C PHE A 53 22.51 6.39 19.11
N LEU A 54 23.12 5.68 18.17
CA LEU A 54 22.63 4.39 17.70
C LEU A 54 22.73 3.31 18.80
N LYS A 55 23.79 3.36 19.61
CA LYS A 55 23.94 2.48 20.77
C LYS A 55 22.80 2.66 21.77
N GLU A 56 22.49 3.91 22.14
CA GLU A 56 21.40 4.23 23.07
C GLU A 56 20.06 3.68 22.59
N ILE A 57 19.71 3.87 21.31
CA ILE A 57 18.43 3.37 20.78
C ILE A 57 18.40 1.84 20.64
N ILE A 58 19.54 1.19 20.39
CA ILE A 58 19.63 -0.28 20.30
C ILE A 58 19.53 -0.90 21.70
N GLU A 59 20.26 -0.39 22.68
CA GLU A 59 20.27 -0.91 24.06
C GLU A 59 18.92 -0.68 24.77
N ALA A 60 18.23 0.42 24.46
CA ALA A 60 16.90 0.71 24.98
C ALA A 60 15.78 -0.05 24.26
N ASP A 61 16.10 -0.90 23.27
CA ASP A 61 15.13 -1.54 22.36
C ASP A 61 14.16 -0.54 21.72
N ASN A 62 14.63 0.70 21.51
CA ASN A 62 13.85 1.83 21.03
C ASN A 62 14.16 2.15 19.56
N CYS A 63 14.54 1.12 18.79
CA CYS A 63 14.73 1.26 17.35
C CYS A 63 13.40 1.51 16.63
N GLU A 64 12.28 1.13 17.26
CA GLU A 64 10.93 1.18 16.69
C GLU A 64 10.59 2.53 16.09
N SER A 65 10.86 3.65 16.77
CA SER A 65 10.49 4.97 16.24
C SER A 65 11.15 5.28 14.89
N LEU A 66 12.42 4.91 14.68
CA LEU A 66 13.13 5.16 13.44
C LEU A 66 12.81 4.11 12.37
N SER A 67 12.74 2.83 12.75
CA SER A 67 12.39 1.76 11.82
C SER A 67 10.95 1.88 11.33
N ASP A 68 10.03 2.31 12.19
CA ASP A 68 8.63 2.55 11.84
C ASP A 68 8.53 3.69 10.84
N TYR A 69 9.18 4.82 11.14
CA TYR A 69 9.21 5.95 10.23
C TYR A 69 9.74 5.56 8.83
N MET A 70 10.86 4.82 8.76
CA MET A 70 11.42 4.37 7.50
C MET A 70 10.52 3.33 6.79
N ALA A 71 9.96 2.37 7.52
CA ALA A 71 9.06 1.38 6.96
C ALA A 71 7.79 2.03 6.38
N ASP A 72 7.16 2.94 7.12
CA ASP A 72 5.98 3.71 6.70
C ASP A 72 6.29 4.51 5.44
N ARG A 73 7.41 5.23 5.45
CA ARG A 73 7.84 6.04 4.30
C ARG A 73 8.09 5.19 3.06
N THR A 74 8.69 4.03 3.25
CA THR A 74 8.95 3.07 2.18
C THR A 74 7.66 2.49 1.61
N CYS A 75 6.71 2.10 2.45
CA CYS A 75 5.38 1.66 2.00
C CYS A 75 4.68 2.75 1.17
N GLU A 76 4.67 4.01 1.64
CA GLU A 76 4.08 5.14 0.92
C GLU A 76 4.68 5.30 -0.49
N ILE A 77 6.02 5.27 -0.59
CA ILE A 77 6.73 5.41 -1.86
C ILE A 77 6.39 4.26 -2.79
N PHE A 78 6.48 3.01 -2.31
CA PHE A 78 6.21 1.83 -3.14
C PHE A 78 4.76 1.74 -3.60
N ILE A 79 3.78 2.05 -2.74
CA ILE A 79 2.36 2.07 -3.11
C ILE A 79 2.09 3.19 -4.13
N GLY A 80 2.70 4.37 -3.96
CA GLY A 80 2.57 5.48 -4.92
C GLY A 80 3.15 5.14 -6.30
N ILE A 81 4.20 4.32 -6.32
CA ILE A 81 4.89 3.82 -7.50
C ILE A 81 4.04 2.73 -8.20
N ASN A 82 3.56 1.74 -7.43
CA ASN A 82 2.73 0.65 -7.92
C ASN A 82 1.66 0.30 -6.88
N GLN A 83 0.43 0.73 -7.16
CA GLN A 83 -0.71 0.53 -6.26
C GLN A 83 -0.98 -0.96 -5.94
N PHE A 84 -0.55 -1.89 -6.80
CA PHE A 84 -0.76 -3.33 -6.60
C PHE A 84 0.22 -3.97 -5.62
N LEU A 85 1.21 -3.24 -5.12
CA LEU A 85 2.02 -3.72 -4.02
C LEU A 85 1.19 -3.78 -2.74
N ASP A 86 1.31 -4.90 -2.05
CA ASP A 86 0.60 -5.20 -0.82
C ASP A 86 1.55 -5.12 0.37
N PHE A 87 1.10 -4.35 1.37
CA PHE A 87 1.80 -4.15 2.63
C PHE A 87 0.76 -4.20 3.74
N ASN A 88 0.44 -5.40 4.21
CA ASN A 88 -0.36 -5.57 5.42
C ASN A 88 0.53 -5.38 6.67
N ASN A 89 -0.05 -5.54 7.86
CA ASN A 89 0.69 -5.40 9.13
C ASN A 89 1.89 -6.34 9.24
N SER A 90 1.79 -7.57 8.73
CA SER A 90 2.89 -8.54 8.69
C SER A 90 3.99 -8.07 7.72
N GLU A 91 3.66 -7.63 6.50
CA GLU A 91 4.68 -7.13 5.57
C GLU A 91 5.36 -5.85 6.08
N LYS A 92 4.58 -4.97 6.70
CA LYS A 92 5.11 -3.76 7.33
C LYS A 92 6.06 -4.11 8.47
N SER A 93 5.74 -5.13 9.28
CA SER A 93 6.61 -5.59 10.37
C SER A 93 7.93 -6.15 9.85
N GLY A 94 7.93 -6.94 8.78
CA GLY A 94 9.20 -7.41 8.20
C GLY A 94 10.01 -6.30 7.52
N LEU A 95 9.39 -5.24 6.99
CA LEU A 95 10.12 -4.04 6.57
C LEU A 95 10.79 -3.34 7.75
N LYS A 96 10.11 -3.21 8.90
CA LYS A 96 10.71 -2.66 10.11
C LYS A 96 11.95 -3.44 10.52
N GLU A 97 11.89 -4.78 10.50
CA GLU A 97 13.05 -5.63 10.79
C GLU A 97 14.23 -5.35 9.85
N ILE A 98 13.99 -5.14 8.55
CA ILE A 98 15.05 -4.78 7.59
C ILE A 98 15.69 -3.43 7.94
N TYR A 99 14.92 -2.47 8.44
CA TYR A 99 15.42 -1.18 8.88
C TYR A 99 16.15 -1.24 10.23
N VAL A 100 15.70 -2.08 11.16
CA VAL A 100 16.44 -2.39 12.40
C VAL A 100 17.81 -2.97 12.04
N GLU A 101 17.87 -3.87 11.05
CA GLU A 101 19.13 -4.43 10.57
C GLU A 101 20.03 -3.39 9.88
N LEU A 102 19.45 -2.42 9.16
CA LEU A 102 20.22 -1.28 8.62
C LEU A 102 20.81 -0.41 9.75
N ILE A 103 20.02 -0.10 10.77
CA ILE A 103 20.46 0.66 11.96
C ILE A 103 21.64 -0.04 12.63
N LYS A 104 21.54 -1.35 12.86
CA LYS A 104 22.64 -2.16 13.42
C LYS A 104 23.87 -2.17 12.51
N ASP A 105 23.70 -2.32 11.20
CA ASP A 105 24.83 -2.29 10.27
C ASP A 105 25.56 -0.93 10.29
N ILE A 106 24.84 0.19 10.40
CA ILE A 106 25.43 1.53 10.55
C ILE A 106 26.11 1.68 11.91
N TYR A 107 25.52 1.17 13.00
CA TYR A 107 26.15 1.19 14.32
C TYR A 107 27.49 0.44 14.32
N MET A 108 27.50 -0.79 13.77
CA MET A 108 28.73 -1.57 13.64
C MET A 108 29.78 -0.87 12.77
N LEU A 109 29.34 -0.16 11.72
CA LEU A 109 30.22 0.68 10.91
C LEU A 109 30.86 1.80 11.73
N CYS A 110 30.09 2.46 12.61
CA CYS A 110 30.57 3.56 13.44
C CYS A 110 31.67 3.13 14.42
N GLY A 111 31.62 1.88 14.90
CA GLY A 111 32.62 1.28 15.78
C GLY A 111 33.93 0.85 15.11
N LYS A 112 34.05 0.93 13.76
CA LYS A 112 35.30 0.59 13.07
C LYS A 112 36.39 1.62 13.38
N VAL A 113 37.64 1.15 13.44
CA VAL A 113 38.84 2.01 13.61
C VAL A 113 38.90 3.08 12.52
N SER A 114 38.71 2.66 11.26
CA SER A 114 38.61 3.52 10.09
C SER A 114 37.41 3.13 9.24
N VAL A 115 36.75 4.13 8.65
CA VAL A 115 35.62 3.95 7.73
C VAL A 115 35.95 4.66 6.42
N ALA A 116 35.90 3.92 5.32
CA ALA A 116 35.99 4.48 3.98
C ALA A 116 34.59 4.62 3.37
N VAL A 117 34.47 5.46 2.33
CA VAL A 117 33.23 5.63 1.55
C VAL A 117 32.70 4.29 1.03
N GLY A 118 33.59 3.38 0.64
CA GLY A 118 33.24 2.03 0.19
C GLY A 118 32.57 1.17 1.26
N ASP A 119 32.90 1.35 2.54
CA ASP A 119 32.23 0.65 3.63
C ASP A 119 30.76 1.08 3.76
N ILE A 120 30.50 2.39 3.67
CA ILE A 120 29.13 2.94 3.73
C ILE A 120 28.31 2.41 2.55
N HIS A 121 28.88 2.43 1.34
CA HIS A 121 28.24 1.82 0.16
C HIS A 121 27.94 0.33 0.36
N GLY A 122 28.83 -0.41 1.02
CA GLY A 122 28.62 -1.82 1.37
C GLY A 122 27.39 -2.04 2.24
N VAL A 123 27.18 -1.20 3.27
CA VAL A 123 25.99 -1.24 4.14
C VAL A 123 24.70 -0.99 3.34
N PHE A 124 24.68 0.04 2.51
CA PHE A 124 23.50 0.37 1.68
C PHE A 124 23.21 -0.70 0.62
N LYS A 125 24.25 -1.32 0.04
CA LYS A 125 24.10 -2.46 -0.88
C LYS A 125 23.48 -3.66 -0.17
N LYS A 126 23.95 -3.99 1.04
CA LYS A 126 23.40 -5.08 1.85
C LYS A 126 21.92 -4.85 2.17
N HIS A 127 21.56 -3.63 2.60
CA HIS A 127 20.16 -3.25 2.83
C HIS A 127 19.30 -3.35 1.57
N THR A 128 19.78 -2.85 0.43
CA THR A 128 19.09 -2.96 -0.86
C THR A 128 18.77 -4.41 -1.20
N LEU A 129 19.74 -5.32 -1.03
CA LEU A 129 19.52 -6.75 -1.31
C LEU A 129 18.48 -7.37 -0.38
N ARG A 130 18.49 -7.04 0.92
CA ARG A 130 17.43 -7.46 1.85
C ARG A 130 16.06 -6.98 1.39
N MET A 131 15.95 -5.72 0.98
CA MET A 131 14.71 -5.12 0.45
C MET A 131 14.22 -5.84 -0.80
N ILE A 132 15.08 -6.09 -1.79
CA ILE A 132 14.70 -6.79 -3.03
C ILE A 132 14.16 -8.19 -2.74
N VAL A 133 14.92 -8.97 -1.96
CA VAL A 133 14.52 -10.34 -1.59
C VAL A 133 13.20 -10.33 -0.83
N TYR A 134 13.04 -9.40 0.10
CA TYR A 134 11.82 -9.28 0.89
C TYR A 134 10.60 -8.93 0.04
N LEU A 135 10.71 -7.90 -0.79
CA LEU A 135 9.62 -7.47 -1.68
C LEU A 135 9.23 -8.58 -2.66
N GLN A 136 10.18 -9.29 -3.26
CA GLN A 136 9.88 -10.42 -4.14
C GLN A 136 9.19 -11.57 -3.39
N LYS A 137 9.62 -11.84 -2.16
CA LYS A 137 9.01 -12.89 -1.32
C LYS A 137 7.55 -12.56 -0.97
N THR A 138 7.24 -11.30 -0.69
CA THR A 138 5.92 -10.90 -0.18
C THR A 138 4.92 -10.47 -1.26
N ASN A 139 5.40 -9.94 -2.39
CA ASN A 139 4.56 -9.40 -3.46
C ASN A 139 4.59 -10.24 -4.76
N GLY A 140 5.37 -11.32 -4.76
CA GLY A 140 5.68 -12.11 -5.94
C GLY A 140 6.77 -11.48 -6.80
N VAL A 141 7.30 -12.27 -7.72
CA VAL A 141 8.41 -11.86 -8.60
C VAL A 141 7.88 -11.17 -9.86
N GLU A 142 6.73 -11.63 -10.37
CA GLU A 142 6.18 -11.23 -11.67
C GLU A 142 5.91 -9.72 -11.73
N ILE A 143 5.48 -9.12 -10.62
CA ILE A 143 5.18 -7.68 -10.53
C ILE A 143 6.40 -6.78 -10.80
N PHE A 144 7.60 -7.30 -10.52
CA PHE A 144 8.84 -6.55 -10.61
C PHE A 144 9.57 -6.75 -11.95
N GLU A 145 9.16 -7.71 -12.78
CA GLU A 145 9.84 -8.04 -14.04
C GLU A 145 9.89 -6.85 -15.01
N LYS A 146 8.80 -6.07 -15.09
CA LYS A 146 8.76 -4.84 -15.90
C LYS A 146 9.78 -3.78 -15.47
N TYR A 147 10.24 -3.83 -14.21
CA TYR A 147 11.19 -2.87 -13.67
C TYR A 147 12.64 -3.30 -13.87
N ARG A 148 12.94 -4.52 -14.29
CA ARG A 148 14.36 -4.93 -14.48
C ARG A 148 15.08 -4.17 -15.58
N LYS A 149 14.34 -3.70 -16.59
CA LYS A 149 14.91 -3.15 -17.84
C LYS A 149 15.14 -1.64 -17.83
N GLU A 150 14.47 -0.89 -16.96
CA GLU A 150 14.50 0.57 -16.97
C GLU A 150 15.20 1.14 -15.73
N LYS A 151 16.17 2.03 -15.93
CA LYS A 151 16.94 2.63 -14.82
C LYS A 151 16.12 3.59 -13.96
N LYS A 152 15.11 4.23 -14.57
CA LYS A 152 14.13 5.10 -13.92
C LYS A 152 12.77 4.41 -13.89
N PHE A 153 11.95 4.78 -12.92
CA PHE A 153 10.62 4.23 -12.76
C PHE A 153 9.61 4.91 -13.70
N GLN A 154 8.66 4.14 -14.24
CA GLN A 154 7.45 4.66 -14.88
C GLN A 154 6.25 4.51 -13.95
N GLU A 155 5.62 5.62 -13.60
CA GLU A 155 4.49 5.68 -12.67
C GLU A 155 3.29 4.83 -13.14
N VAL A 156 2.82 3.91 -12.30
CA VAL A 156 1.48 3.32 -12.49
C VAL A 156 0.48 4.33 -11.95
N VAL A 157 -0.18 5.07 -12.85
CA VAL A 157 -1.04 6.20 -12.49
C VAL A 157 -2.12 5.80 -11.48
N CYS A 158 -1.99 6.27 -10.24
CA CYS A 158 -3.01 6.18 -9.20
C CYS A 158 -3.77 7.52 -9.12
N ARG A 159 -4.93 7.62 -9.79
CA ARG A 159 -5.71 8.87 -9.81
C ARG A 159 -6.62 8.98 -8.60
N ASN A 160 -6.72 10.19 -8.05
CA ASN A 160 -7.81 10.56 -7.13
C ASN A 160 -9.03 10.95 -7.96
N TYR A 161 -10.17 10.28 -7.76
CA TYR A 161 -11.39 10.55 -8.51
C TYR A 161 -12.35 11.42 -7.68
N SER A 162 -13.01 12.39 -8.32
CA SER A 162 -13.99 13.23 -7.65
C SER A 162 -15.20 12.43 -7.19
N ASP A 163 -15.84 12.88 -6.11
CA ASP A 163 -17.11 12.34 -5.61
C ASP A 163 -18.20 12.35 -6.70
N ALA A 164 -18.31 13.42 -7.48
CA ALA A 164 -19.27 13.51 -8.59
C ALA A 164 -19.05 12.43 -9.67
N PHE A 165 -17.80 12.12 -10.00
CA PHE A 165 -17.49 11.05 -10.93
C PHE A 165 -17.84 9.67 -10.34
N GLN A 166 -17.40 9.41 -9.11
CA GLN A 166 -17.60 8.13 -8.45
C GLN A 166 -19.09 7.83 -8.24
N THR A 167 -19.86 8.79 -7.74
CA THR A 167 -21.32 8.68 -7.56
C THR A 167 -22.03 8.39 -8.89
N THR A 168 -21.69 9.11 -9.95
CA THR A 168 -22.29 8.93 -11.28
C THR A 168 -21.98 7.55 -11.85
N LEU A 169 -20.70 7.16 -11.83
CA LEU A 169 -20.24 5.88 -12.38
C LEU A 169 -20.92 4.72 -11.66
N LEU A 170 -20.78 4.67 -10.32
CA LEU A 170 -21.32 3.61 -9.47
C LEU A 170 -22.84 3.65 -9.36
N GLY A 171 -23.49 4.73 -9.82
CA GLY A 171 -24.94 4.90 -9.74
C GLY A 171 -25.44 5.01 -8.30
N LEU A 172 -24.67 5.70 -7.44
CA LEU A 172 -25.03 5.88 -6.04
C LEU A 172 -26.25 6.79 -5.91
N SER A 173 -27.24 6.36 -5.14
CA SER A 173 -28.42 7.14 -4.79
C SER A 173 -28.41 7.39 -3.29
N LEU A 174 -28.25 8.65 -2.88
CA LEU A 174 -28.19 9.02 -1.47
C LEU A 174 -29.50 8.70 -0.74
N GLU A 175 -30.64 8.92 -1.41
CA GLU A 175 -31.98 8.66 -0.86
C GLU A 175 -32.22 7.19 -0.50
N ASN A 176 -31.58 6.28 -1.22
CA ASN A 176 -31.76 4.83 -1.05
C ASN A 176 -30.56 4.17 -0.38
N MET A 177 -29.61 4.95 0.13
CA MET A 177 -28.39 4.43 0.74
C MET A 177 -28.69 3.89 2.14
N ILE A 178 -28.34 2.63 2.37
CA ILE A 178 -28.55 1.99 3.67
C ILE A 178 -27.31 2.20 4.52
N GLU A 179 -27.50 2.69 5.74
CA GLU A 179 -26.43 3.01 6.68
C GLU A 179 -26.11 1.90 7.70
N PRO A 180 -24.88 1.90 8.28
CA PRO A 180 -23.76 2.77 7.94
C PRO A 180 -23.10 2.35 6.62
N VAL A 181 -22.34 3.27 6.03
CA VAL A 181 -21.63 3.08 4.76
C VAL A 181 -20.14 2.86 5.01
N LEU A 182 -19.54 1.91 4.32
CA LEU A 182 -18.09 1.71 4.30
C LEU A 182 -17.54 1.98 2.90
N ASP A 183 -16.58 2.89 2.79
CA ASP A 183 -15.83 3.17 1.56
C ASP A 183 -14.43 2.52 1.61
N ILE A 184 -14.26 1.40 0.91
CA ILE A 184 -13.01 0.63 0.85
C ILE A 184 -12.12 1.20 -0.27
N GLY A 185 -10.91 1.62 0.11
CA GLY A 185 -10.00 2.35 -0.76
C GLY A 185 -10.52 3.75 -1.06
N CYS A 186 -10.92 4.48 -0.02
CA CYS A 186 -11.51 5.82 -0.13
C CYS A 186 -10.54 6.87 -0.69
N GLY A 187 -9.25 6.52 -0.82
CA GLY A 187 -8.19 7.37 -1.34
C GLY A 187 -7.68 8.38 -0.32
N LYS A 188 -6.48 8.91 -0.57
CA LYS A 188 -5.76 9.87 0.29
C LYS A 188 -6.54 11.16 0.63
N ASN A 189 -7.53 11.51 -0.20
CA ASN A 189 -8.35 12.70 -0.04
C ASN A 189 -9.76 12.38 0.47
N ALA A 190 -10.15 11.10 0.51
CA ALA A 190 -11.46 10.65 0.99
C ALA A 190 -12.66 11.41 0.38
N GLU A 191 -12.58 11.82 -0.90
CA GLU A 191 -13.54 12.74 -1.51
C GLU A 191 -14.99 12.22 -1.44
N LEU A 192 -15.19 10.93 -1.75
CA LEU A 192 -16.51 10.28 -1.70
C LEU A 192 -17.01 10.19 -0.25
N LEU A 193 -16.16 9.73 0.66
CA LEU A 193 -16.47 9.65 2.09
C LEU A 193 -16.91 11.02 2.66
N ASP A 194 -16.17 12.08 2.34
CA ASP A 194 -16.48 13.44 2.79
C ASP A 194 -17.77 13.97 2.16
N PHE A 195 -18.05 13.63 0.90
CA PHE A 195 -19.33 13.92 0.26
C PHE A 195 -20.51 13.23 0.98
N LEU A 196 -20.39 11.93 1.26
CA LEU A 196 -21.43 11.16 1.97
C LEU A 196 -21.71 11.74 3.35
N ARG A 197 -20.66 12.04 4.13
CA ARG A 197 -20.78 12.63 5.47
C ARG A 197 -21.43 14.02 5.43
N ARG A 198 -21.09 14.87 4.45
CA ARG A 198 -21.73 16.18 4.27
C ARG A 198 -23.22 16.07 3.91
N ALA A 199 -23.61 14.98 3.26
CA ALA A 199 -25.01 14.66 2.99
C ALA A 199 -25.76 14.07 4.21
N GLY A 200 -25.11 13.96 5.37
CA GLY A 200 -25.71 13.45 6.62
C GLY A 200 -25.65 11.92 6.76
N ILE A 201 -24.97 11.22 5.85
CA ILE A 201 -24.86 9.76 5.87
C ILE A 201 -23.77 9.34 6.85
N ARG A 202 -24.07 8.38 7.73
CA ARG A 202 -23.05 7.74 8.57
C ARG A 202 -22.13 6.87 7.71
N ALA A 203 -20.96 7.39 7.39
CA ALA A 203 -19.97 6.74 6.55
C ALA A 203 -18.60 6.65 7.22
N GLU A 204 -17.91 5.54 7.02
CA GLU A 204 -16.52 5.29 7.38
C GLU A 204 -15.70 4.92 6.15
N GLY A 205 -14.40 5.16 6.19
CA GLY A 205 -13.49 4.81 5.10
C GLY A 205 -12.28 4.02 5.57
N ILE A 206 -11.74 3.20 4.68
CA ILE A 206 -10.47 2.49 4.87
C ILE A 206 -9.60 2.77 3.65
N ASP A 207 -8.34 3.17 3.85
CA ASP A 207 -7.35 3.24 2.77
C ASP A 207 -5.96 2.88 3.30
N ARG A 208 -5.12 2.32 2.43
CA ARG A 208 -3.75 1.89 2.77
C ARG A 208 -2.81 3.06 3.05
N VAL A 209 -3.08 4.23 2.44
CA VAL A 209 -2.23 5.41 2.58
C VAL A 209 -2.90 6.42 3.50
N LYS A 210 -2.15 6.90 4.49
CA LYS A 210 -2.62 7.95 5.37
C LYS A 210 -2.83 9.24 4.58
N GLY A 211 -4.03 9.77 4.68
CA GLY A 211 -4.46 10.97 3.97
C GLY A 211 -4.06 12.23 4.71
N LYS A 212 -4.10 13.35 4.00
CA LYS A 212 -3.91 14.67 4.62
C LYS A 212 -5.21 15.22 5.21
N LYS A 213 -6.36 14.65 4.82
CA LYS A 213 -7.70 15.12 5.15
C LYS A 213 -8.61 13.92 5.41
N GLY A 214 -9.59 14.12 6.28
CA GLY A 214 -10.59 13.12 6.64
C GLY A 214 -10.17 12.24 7.81
N ASN A 215 -11.14 11.88 8.65
CA ASN A 215 -10.99 10.82 9.65
C ASN A 215 -11.39 9.51 8.98
N TYR A 216 -10.43 8.66 8.68
CA TYR A 216 -10.63 7.32 8.15
C TYR A 216 -9.53 6.39 8.67
N PHE A 217 -9.73 5.08 8.53
CA PHE A 217 -8.77 4.09 8.99
C PHE A 217 -7.66 3.93 7.95
N ALA A 218 -6.46 4.42 8.28
CA ALA A 218 -5.26 4.20 7.48
C ALA A 218 -4.74 2.78 7.73
N SER A 219 -5.29 1.81 7.00
CA SER A 219 -4.99 0.38 7.15
C SER A 219 -5.18 -0.34 5.84
N ASN A 220 -4.48 -1.46 5.69
CA ASN A 220 -4.83 -2.42 4.66
C ASN A 220 -6.22 -3.00 4.95
N TRP A 221 -7.08 -3.12 3.94
CA TRP A 221 -8.41 -3.71 4.11
C TRP A 221 -8.34 -5.21 4.41
N PHE A 222 -7.19 -5.88 4.18
CA PHE A 222 -6.94 -7.23 4.69
C PHE A 222 -6.81 -7.29 6.21
N ASP A 223 -6.25 -6.25 6.82
CA ASP A 223 -6.02 -6.16 8.27
C ASP A 223 -7.27 -5.70 9.06
N VAL A 224 -8.30 -5.21 8.36
CA VAL A 224 -9.55 -4.80 8.98
C VAL A 224 -10.53 -5.97 8.96
N GLU A 225 -10.92 -6.43 10.15
CA GLU A 225 -12.02 -7.37 10.33
C GLU A 225 -13.37 -6.67 10.18
N LEU A 226 -14.20 -7.13 9.24
CA LEU A 226 -15.51 -6.57 9.00
C LEU A 226 -16.57 -7.30 9.84
N VAL A 227 -17.18 -6.56 10.76
CA VAL A 227 -18.24 -7.08 11.63
C VAL A 227 -19.42 -7.63 10.80
N PRO A 228 -19.81 -8.90 10.99
CA PRO A 228 -20.95 -9.49 10.30
C PRO A 228 -22.26 -8.73 10.54
N ASN A 229 -23.10 -8.61 9.50
CA ASN A 229 -24.43 -7.97 9.58
C ASN A 229 -24.43 -6.51 10.09
N PHE A 230 -23.37 -5.74 9.85
CA PHE A 230 -23.25 -4.39 10.37
C PHE A 230 -23.44 -3.30 9.30
N TRP A 231 -22.86 -3.49 8.12
CA TRP A 231 -22.86 -2.45 7.09
C TRP A 231 -24.14 -2.45 6.28
N GLY A 232 -24.71 -1.27 6.08
CA GLY A 232 -25.85 -1.11 5.19
C GLY A 232 -25.40 -1.09 3.73
N THR A 233 -24.35 -0.32 3.42
CA THR A 233 -23.76 -0.23 2.09
C THR A 233 -22.24 -0.30 2.20
N ILE A 234 -21.61 -1.16 1.42
CA ILE A 234 -20.16 -1.19 1.25
C ILE A 234 -19.88 -0.76 -0.19
N ILE A 235 -18.97 0.19 -0.36
CA ILE A 235 -18.54 0.72 -1.64
C ILE A 235 -17.06 0.39 -1.79
N SER A 236 -16.68 -0.08 -2.96
CA SER A 236 -15.28 -0.07 -3.38
C SER A 236 -15.32 0.31 -4.84
N HIS A 237 -14.87 1.51 -5.20
CA HIS A 237 -14.69 1.83 -6.61
C HIS A 237 -13.55 0.95 -7.17
N MET A 238 -12.39 1.51 -7.47
CA MET A 238 -11.31 0.77 -8.15
C MET A 238 -10.43 -0.08 -7.25
N ALA A 239 -10.56 0.04 -5.93
CA ALA A 239 -9.60 -0.50 -4.99
C ALA A 239 -9.64 -2.03 -4.88
N PHE A 240 -10.77 -2.58 -4.43
CA PHE A 240 -10.88 -4.03 -4.20
C PHE A 240 -10.80 -4.84 -5.50
N SER A 241 -11.60 -4.48 -6.50
CA SER A 241 -11.79 -5.30 -7.71
C SER A 241 -10.58 -5.29 -8.64
N ASN A 242 -9.87 -4.16 -8.80
CA ASN A 242 -8.64 -4.17 -9.61
C ASN A 242 -7.55 -4.99 -8.95
N HIS A 243 -7.42 -4.93 -7.63
CA HIS A 243 -6.48 -5.77 -6.90
C HIS A 243 -6.83 -7.25 -7.06
N PHE A 244 -8.11 -7.62 -6.93
CA PHE A 244 -8.52 -8.99 -7.15
C PHE A 244 -8.21 -9.44 -8.59
N TRP A 245 -8.52 -8.62 -9.61
CA TRP A 245 -8.11 -8.90 -10.98
C TRP A 245 -6.60 -9.07 -11.13
N HIS A 246 -5.81 -8.21 -10.51
CA HIS A 246 -4.34 -8.27 -10.57
C HIS A 246 -3.82 -9.60 -10.04
N HIS A 247 -4.31 -10.06 -8.89
CA HIS A 247 -3.90 -11.36 -8.32
C HIS A 247 -4.55 -12.56 -9.02
N HIS A 248 -5.72 -12.40 -9.65
CA HIS A 248 -6.35 -13.47 -10.41
C HIS A 248 -5.60 -13.79 -11.72
N LEU A 249 -5.03 -12.77 -12.37
CA LEU A 249 -4.36 -12.91 -13.67
C LEU A 249 -2.89 -13.35 -13.58
N ARG A 250 -2.28 -13.26 -12.40
CA ARG A 250 -0.88 -13.59 -12.18
C ARG A 250 -0.69 -15.03 -11.76
N SER A 251 0.43 -15.62 -12.21
CA SER A 251 0.78 -16.99 -11.84
C SER A 251 1.15 -17.12 -10.36
N ASP A 252 1.70 -16.05 -9.77
CA ASP A 252 2.10 -15.92 -8.38
C ASP A 252 1.13 -15.06 -7.55
N GLY A 253 -0.14 -14.97 -7.97
CA GLY A 253 -1.14 -14.13 -7.33
C GLY A 253 -1.93 -14.83 -6.20
N GLU A 254 -2.31 -14.06 -5.18
CA GLU A 254 -3.01 -14.51 -3.97
C GLU A 254 -4.54 -14.58 -4.12
N MET A 255 -5.05 -15.25 -5.17
CA MET A 255 -6.48 -15.28 -5.50
C MET A 255 -7.38 -15.75 -4.34
N LEU A 256 -6.92 -16.73 -3.55
CA LEU A 256 -7.70 -17.29 -2.44
C LEU A 256 -7.95 -16.26 -1.34
N SER A 257 -6.94 -15.48 -0.98
CA SER A 257 -7.04 -14.43 0.05
C SER A 257 -8.07 -13.38 -0.35
N TYR A 258 -8.06 -12.93 -1.60
CA TYR A 258 -9.08 -12.00 -2.13
C TYR A 258 -10.48 -12.61 -2.16
N SER A 259 -10.61 -13.90 -2.49
CA SER A 259 -11.88 -14.61 -2.41
C SER A 259 -12.41 -14.65 -0.97
N LEU A 260 -11.56 -14.94 0.02
CA LEU A 260 -11.96 -14.93 1.43
C LEU A 260 -12.42 -13.55 1.88
N LYS A 261 -11.68 -12.49 1.53
CA LYS A 261 -12.08 -11.11 1.85
C LYS A 261 -13.37 -10.70 1.13
N TYR A 262 -13.60 -11.14 -0.11
CA TYR A 262 -14.88 -10.95 -0.81
C TYR A 262 -16.05 -11.55 -0.03
N HIS A 263 -15.90 -12.78 0.46
CA HIS A 263 -16.93 -13.44 1.27
C HIS A 263 -17.15 -12.75 2.62
N GLU A 264 -16.09 -12.23 3.23
CA GLU A 264 -16.16 -11.42 4.45
C GLU A 264 -16.97 -10.14 4.24
N ILE A 265 -16.69 -9.39 3.16
CA ILE A 265 -17.45 -8.20 2.75
C ILE A 265 -18.94 -8.53 2.62
N LEU A 266 -19.28 -9.63 1.93
CA LEU A 266 -20.67 -10.04 1.76
C LEU A 266 -21.36 -10.44 3.08
N LYS A 267 -20.65 -11.09 4.00
CA LYS A 267 -21.16 -11.43 5.34
C LYS A 267 -21.34 -10.19 6.22
N ALA A 268 -20.54 -9.16 6.00
CA ALA A 268 -20.59 -7.91 6.73
C ALA A 268 -21.83 -7.05 6.40
N LEU A 269 -22.45 -7.27 5.23
CA LEU A 269 -23.71 -6.62 4.85
C LEU A 269 -24.86 -7.02 5.77
N LYS A 270 -25.70 -6.09 6.17
CA LYS A 270 -27.02 -6.36 6.76
C LYS A 270 -27.96 -7.02 5.73
N PRO A 271 -29.04 -7.71 6.14
CA PRO A 271 -30.13 -8.05 5.24
C PRO A 271 -30.64 -6.80 4.51
N GLY A 272 -30.82 -6.89 3.20
CA GLY A 272 -31.14 -5.77 2.33
C GLY A 272 -29.95 -4.87 1.94
N GLY A 273 -28.80 -5.02 2.59
CA GLY A 273 -27.61 -4.21 2.36
C GLY A 273 -26.93 -4.47 1.01
N LEU A 274 -26.09 -3.53 0.59
CA LEU A 274 -25.52 -3.47 -0.76
C LEU A 274 -23.98 -3.51 -0.73
N PHE A 275 -23.37 -4.31 -1.60
CA PHE A 275 -21.96 -4.16 -1.98
C PHE A 275 -21.89 -3.65 -3.42
N ILE A 276 -21.31 -2.46 -3.60
CA ILE A 276 -21.25 -1.75 -4.89
C ILE A 276 -19.78 -1.56 -5.28
N TYR A 277 -19.37 -2.11 -6.41
CA TYR A 277 -18.00 -1.97 -6.88
C TYR A 277 -17.83 -2.02 -8.40
N ALA A 278 -16.68 -1.54 -8.89
CA ALA A 278 -16.32 -1.57 -10.31
C ALA A 278 -14.79 -1.56 -10.51
N PRO A 279 -14.20 -2.31 -11.45
CA PRO A 279 -14.85 -3.21 -12.42
C PRO A 279 -15.49 -4.43 -11.75
N GLY A 280 -16.33 -5.12 -12.51
CA GLY A 280 -16.98 -6.36 -12.10
C GLY A 280 -15.99 -7.53 -12.01
N LEU A 281 -16.40 -8.59 -11.32
CA LEU A 281 -15.60 -9.79 -11.06
C LEU A 281 -16.39 -11.04 -11.53
N PRO A 282 -16.56 -11.25 -12.86
CA PRO A 282 -17.41 -12.33 -13.38
C PRO A 282 -17.04 -13.71 -12.85
N PHE A 283 -15.75 -13.94 -12.61
CA PHE A 283 -15.20 -15.23 -12.21
C PHE A 283 -15.63 -15.67 -10.80
N ILE A 284 -15.95 -14.76 -9.88
CA ILE A 284 -16.44 -15.09 -8.53
C ILE A 284 -17.93 -14.82 -8.38
N GLU A 285 -18.45 -13.81 -9.09
CA GLU A 285 -19.86 -13.47 -9.03
C GLU A 285 -20.78 -14.55 -9.58
N LYS A 286 -20.30 -15.35 -10.54
CA LYS A 286 -21.07 -16.49 -11.10
C LYS A 286 -21.40 -17.56 -10.05
N ASP A 287 -20.61 -17.62 -8.97
CA ASP A 287 -20.73 -18.63 -7.91
C ASP A 287 -21.55 -18.11 -6.71
N LEU A 288 -22.11 -16.89 -6.81
CA LEU A 288 -22.98 -16.34 -5.76
C LEU A 288 -24.24 -17.17 -5.58
N ASN A 289 -24.53 -17.54 -4.34
CA ASN A 289 -25.75 -18.27 -4.00
C ASN A 289 -26.97 -17.34 -4.05
N ASN A 290 -27.82 -17.56 -5.06
CA ASN A 290 -29.02 -16.78 -5.31
C ASN A 290 -30.10 -16.86 -4.22
N LYS A 291 -29.98 -17.79 -3.25
CA LYS A 291 -30.84 -17.83 -2.06
C LYS A 291 -30.49 -16.74 -1.05
N TYR A 292 -29.24 -16.27 -1.05
CA TYR A 292 -28.72 -15.30 -0.08
C TYR A 292 -28.40 -13.95 -0.70
N PHE A 293 -28.15 -13.90 -2.01
CA PHE A 293 -27.75 -12.68 -2.70
C PHE A 293 -28.47 -12.52 -4.03
N SER A 294 -28.73 -11.28 -4.39
CA SER A 294 -29.08 -10.90 -5.76
C SER A 294 -27.99 -9.99 -6.32
N ILE A 295 -27.75 -10.06 -7.63
CA ILE A 295 -26.75 -9.24 -8.31
C ILE A 295 -27.36 -8.50 -9.49
N LYS A 296 -27.09 -7.21 -9.55
CA LYS A 296 -27.37 -6.37 -10.72
C LYS A 296 -26.05 -5.88 -11.29
N ARG A 297 -25.90 -5.96 -12.61
CA ARG A 297 -24.74 -5.48 -13.35
C ARG A 297 -25.13 -4.30 -14.21
N LYS A 298 -24.42 -3.19 -14.09
CA LYS A 298 -24.63 -1.98 -14.90
C LYS A 298 -23.39 -1.78 -15.79
N PRO A 299 -23.49 -1.98 -17.11
CA PRO A 299 -22.37 -1.71 -18.02
C PRO A 299 -21.84 -0.29 -17.87
N ILE A 300 -20.52 -0.11 -18.01
CA ILE A 300 -19.90 1.21 -18.10
C ILE A 300 -19.91 1.63 -19.57
N GLU A 301 -20.65 2.69 -19.88
CA GLU A 301 -20.81 3.16 -21.26
C GLU A 301 -19.49 3.72 -21.84
N GLY A 302 -19.33 3.58 -23.16
CA GLY A 302 -18.21 4.17 -23.90
C GLY A 302 -16.87 3.43 -23.77
N ILE A 303 -16.85 2.23 -23.20
CA ILE A 303 -15.65 1.40 -23.04
C ILE A 303 -15.82 0.07 -23.80
N SER A 304 -14.80 -0.31 -24.58
CA SER A 304 -14.72 -1.66 -25.17
C SER A 304 -14.41 -2.67 -24.07
N ASP A 305 -15.23 -3.73 -23.97
CA ASP A 305 -15.13 -4.72 -22.90
C ASP A 305 -14.90 -6.15 -23.42
N PRO A 306 -13.72 -6.43 -24.00
CA PRO A 306 -13.40 -7.76 -24.53
C PRO A 306 -13.36 -8.83 -23.43
N ASP A 307 -13.04 -8.44 -22.19
CA ASP A 307 -12.93 -9.33 -21.04
C ASP A 307 -14.25 -9.45 -20.24
N GLY A 308 -15.29 -8.73 -20.65
CA GLY A 308 -16.59 -8.72 -19.99
C GLY A 308 -16.52 -8.32 -18.52
N ARG A 309 -15.71 -7.33 -18.14
CA ARG A 309 -15.49 -6.87 -16.75
C ARG A 309 -15.83 -5.39 -16.51
N PHE A 310 -16.02 -4.58 -17.54
CA PHE A 310 -16.30 -3.14 -17.41
C PHE A 310 -17.78 -2.88 -17.13
N TYR A 311 -18.21 -3.30 -15.95
CA TYR A 311 -19.50 -2.99 -15.38
C TYR A 311 -19.38 -2.70 -13.88
N VAL A 312 -20.40 -2.04 -13.34
CA VAL A 312 -20.61 -1.90 -11.90
C VAL A 312 -21.41 -3.10 -11.41
N SER A 313 -20.90 -3.77 -10.38
CA SER A 313 -21.61 -4.83 -9.66
C SER A 313 -22.33 -4.23 -8.47
N ILE A 314 -23.63 -4.52 -8.36
CA ILE A 314 -24.48 -4.17 -7.22
C ILE A 314 -25.02 -5.48 -6.66
N ILE A 315 -24.39 -5.95 -5.58
CA ILE A 315 -24.79 -7.18 -4.89
C ILE A 315 -25.64 -6.78 -3.70
N LYS A 316 -26.85 -7.30 -3.64
CA LYS A 316 -27.77 -7.09 -2.51
C LYS A 316 -27.89 -8.38 -1.72
N ARG A 317 -27.71 -8.30 -0.41
CA ARG A 317 -28.02 -9.39 0.51
C ARG A 317 -29.55 -9.50 0.68
N LEU A 318 -30.08 -10.71 0.50
CA LEU A 318 -31.52 -11.00 0.57
C LEU A 318 -32.04 -11.12 1.99
#